data_AF-A0A484IFQ4-F1
#
_entry.id   AF-A0A484IFQ4-F1
#
_cell.length_a   1.000
_cell.length_b   1.000
_cell.length_c   1.000
_cell.angle_alpha   90.00
_cell.angle_beta   90.00
_cell.angle_gamma   90.00
#
_symmetry.space_group_name_H-M   'P 1'
#
loop_
_entity.id
_entity.type
_entity.pdbx_description
1 polymer ?
#
loop_
_entity_poly.entity_id
_entity_poly.type
_entity_poly.pdbx_seq_one_letter_code
_entity_poly.pdbx_strand_id
1 'polypeptide(L)'
;MKSTGSASFLICITILLLVFISSFDFGKTHAHIFISDDDASSFLTLIERVRVEALMANVTATENLTKSQDHYSKLIKNLDDIIDSENDFEISSYQFDNSTVNALLFANLMDEVLKNYGASYGILPSVMTNMSYMSSTQMSTVNKSKSPLDTEKYMISKEYAKRAFEIYDSTLRIFENKNNKNSLDNIGKDLTELINSINNRTDPFDIMSIVHIGIHPNLQTAFNLTLNS
;
A
#
# COMPACT_ATOMS: atom_id res chain seq x y z
N MET A 1 34.22 41.46 16.74
CA MET A 1 33.16 40.66 16.10
C MET A 1 33.80 39.54 15.29
N LYS A 2 33.87 38.33 15.85
CA LYS A 2 34.22 37.12 15.09
C LYS A 2 33.16 36.07 15.41
N SER A 3 32.51 35.63 14.34
CA SER A 3 31.45 34.64 14.27
C SER A 3 31.92 33.30 14.83
N THR A 4 31.32 32.86 15.93
CA THR A 4 31.48 31.51 16.50
C THR A 4 30.15 30.72 16.50
N GLY A 5 29.09 31.26 15.88
CA GLY A 5 27.74 30.69 15.93
C GLY A 5 27.42 29.63 14.89
N SER A 6 28.21 29.49 13.80
CA SER A 6 27.86 28.58 12.69
C SER A 6 28.38 27.15 12.87
N ALA A 7 29.49 26.94 13.59
CA ALA A 7 30.09 25.62 13.74
C ALA A 7 29.29 24.71 14.69
N SER A 8 28.77 25.25 15.79
CA SER A 8 27.96 24.49 16.75
C SER A 8 26.60 24.08 16.19
N PHE A 9 26.02 24.86 15.28
CA PHE A 9 24.74 24.55 14.65
C PHE A 9 24.86 23.42 13.60
N LEU A 10 25.96 23.41 12.82
CA LEU A 10 26.23 22.33 11.88
C LEU A 10 26.48 20.99 12.60
N ILE A 11 27.20 21.00 13.72
CA ILE A 11 27.51 19.79 14.49
C ILE A 11 26.23 19.18 15.07
N CYS A 12 25.31 19.99 15.61
CA CYS A 12 24.01 19.51 16.10
C CYS A 12 23.16 18.89 14.99
N ILE A 13 23.14 19.47 13.78
CA ILE A 13 22.39 18.91 12.64
C ILE A 13 22.97 17.56 12.20
N THR A 14 24.30 17.42 12.18
CA THR A 14 24.94 16.14 11.82
C THR A 14 24.71 15.05 12.86
N ILE A 15 24.68 15.39 14.15
CA ILE A 15 24.40 14.43 15.22
C ILE A 15 22.92 14.03 15.21
N LEU A 16 22.00 14.97 14.93
CA LEU A 16 20.57 14.67 14.80
C LEU A 16 20.28 13.74 13.60
N LEU A 17 20.99 13.93 12.48
CA LEU A 17 20.94 13.05 11.31
C LEU A 17 21.53 11.66 11.59
N LEU A 18 22.62 11.58 12.35
CA LEU A 18 23.24 10.29 12.74
C LEU A 18 22.37 9.49 13.72
N VAL A 19 21.69 10.15 14.66
CA VAL A 19 20.75 9.49 15.58
C VAL A 19 19.51 8.97 14.86
N PHE A 20 19.05 9.63 13.78
CA PHE A 20 17.98 9.12 12.93
C PHE A 20 18.38 7.84 12.16
N ILE A 21 19.67 7.66 11.85
CA ILE A 21 20.15 6.48 11.11
C ILE A 21 20.37 5.27 12.05
N SER A 22 20.51 5.48 13.36
CA SER A 22 20.92 4.43 14.31
C SER A 22 19.80 3.87 15.20
N SER A 23 18.53 3.91 14.80
CA SER A 23 17.45 3.29 15.59
C SER A 23 16.36 2.61 14.75
N PHE A 24 16.71 2.10 13.57
CA PHE A 24 15.93 1.02 12.96
C PHE A 24 16.41 -0.32 13.51
N ASP A 25 15.98 -0.62 14.74
CA ASP A 25 15.96 -2.01 15.20
C ASP A 25 14.85 -2.71 14.41
N PHE A 26 15.22 -3.41 13.33
CA PHE A 26 14.35 -4.32 12.59
C PHE A 26 14.08 -5.57 13.45
N GLY A 27 13.46 -5.37 14.60
CA GLY A 27 13.02 -6.43 15.49
C GLY A 27 11.92 -7.22 14.81
N LYS A 28 12.25 -8.41 14.29
CA LYS A 28 11.34 -9.51 13.88
C LYS A 28 9.91 -9.07 13.53
N THR A 29 9.76 -8.21 12.53
CA THR A 29 8.44 -7.91 11.96
C THR A 29 8.01 -9.13 11.16
N HIS A 30 7.02 -9.85 11.68
CA HIS A 30 6.53 -11.07 11.06
C HIS A 30 5.86 -10.72 9.73
N ALA A 31 5.99 -11.62 8.75
CA ALA A 31 5.10 -11.64 7.60
C ALA A 31 3.66 -11.51 8.11
N HIS A 32 2.94 -10.49 7.69
CA HIS A 32 1.58 -10.26 8.16
C HIS A 32 0.62 -10.28 6.99
N ILE A 33 0.21 -11.50 6.63
CA ILE A 33 -0.99 -11.69 5.83
C ILE A 33 -2.15 -11.61 6.83
N PHE A 34 -3.00 -10.61 6.68
CA PHE A 34 -4.24 -10.52 7.46
C PHE A 34 -5.14 -11.69 7.08
N ILE A 35 -5.84 -12.28 8.06
CA ILE A 35 -6.79 -13.37 7.81
C ILE A 35 -7.83 -12.89 6.78
N SER A 36 -7.88 -13.53 5.61
CA SER A 36 -8.83 -13.24 4.53
C SER A 36 -9.90 -14.32 4.40
N ASP A 37 -10.18 -15.09 5.45
CA ASP A 37 -11.26 -16.09 5.48
C ASP A 37 -12.65 -15.45 5.29
N ASP A 38 -12.70 -14.12 5.18
CA ASP A 38 -13.87 -13.36 4.79
C ASP A 38 -13.89 -13.15 3.26
N ASP A 39 -14.62 -14.03 2.58
CA ASP A 39 -14.89 -14.00 1.14
C ASP A 39 -15.35 -12.62 0.65
N ALA A 40 -16.03 -11.83 1.50
CA ALA A 40 -16.49 -10.50 1.13
C ALA A 40 -15.33 -9.53 0.88
N SER A 41 -14.27 -9.56 1.70
CA SER A 41 -13.12 -8.66 1.52
C SER A 41 -12.34 -8.99 0.24
N SER A 42 -12.21 -10.28 -0.08
CA SER A 42 -11.59 -10.78 -1.30
C SER A 42 -12.40 -10.37 -2.54
N PHE A 43 -13.72 -10.56 -2.49
CA PHE A 43 -14.65 -10.12 -3.54
C PHE A 43 -14.59 -8.60 -3.77
N LEU A 44 -14.65 -7.79 -2.69
CA LEU A 44 -14.50 -6.34 -2.81
C LEU A 44 -13.15 -5.93 -3.40
N THR A 45 -12.08 -6.67 -3.08
CA THR A 45 -10.77 -6.44 -3.67
C THR A 45 -10.79 -6.69 -5.18
N LEU A 46 -11.48 -7.75 -5.65
CA LEU A 46 -11.65 -8.01 -7.07
C LEU A 46 -12.44 -6.88 -7.77
N ILE A 47 -13.49 -6.36 -7.14
CA ILE A 47 -14.23 -5.19 -7.65
C ILE A 47 -13.29 -3.98 -7.81
N GLU A 48 -12.42 -3.73 -6.83
CA GLU A 48 -11.48 -2.61 -6.92
C GLU A 48 -10.41 -2.83 -8.00
N ARG A 49 -9.98 -4.07 -8.25
CA ARG A 49 -9.12 -4.40 -9.39
C ARG A 49 -9.83 -4.11 -10.72
N VAL A 50 -11.10 -4.50 -10.87
CA VAL A 50 -11.91 -4.18 -12.06
C VAL A 50 -11.99 -2.66 -12.25
N ARG A 51 -12.27 -1.92 -11.18
CA ARG A 51 -12.35 -0.45 -11.23
C ARG A 51 -11.04 0.18 -11.72
N VAL A 52 -9.90 -0.22 -11.13
CA VAL A 52 -8.59 0.34 -11.50
C VAL A 52 -8.23 -0.01 -12.94
N GLU A 53 -8.43 -1.26 -13.38
CA GLU A 53 -8.18 -1.65 -14.78
C GLU A 53 -9.09 -0.91 -15.76
N ALA A 54 -10.37 -0.67 -15.43
CA ALA A 54 -11.27 0.12 -16.27
C ALA A 54 -10.79 1.57 -16.42
N LEU A 55 -10.32 2.18 -15.32
CA LEU A 55 -9.72 3.51 -15.34
C LEU A 55 -8.46 3.55 -16.22
N MET A 56 -7.60 2.53 -16.12
CA MET A 56 -6.38 2.44 -16.92
C MET A 56 -6.65 2.19 -18.40
N ALA A 57 -7.61 1.33 -18.74
CA ALA A 57 -8.06 1.13 -20.11
C ALA A 57 -8.53 2.46 -20.73
N ASN A 58 -9.31 3.23 -19.98
CA ASN A 58 -9.83 4.52 -20.44
C ASN A 58 -8.73 5.57 -20.60
N VAL A 59 -7.82 5.71 -19.62
CA VAL A 59 -6.71 6.67 -19.68
C VAL A 59 -5.78 6.36 -20.87
N THR A 60 -5.48 5.08 -21.09
CA THR A 60 -4.57 4.66 -22.16
C THR A 60 -5.24 4.57 -23.54
N ALA A 61 -6.58 4.60 -23.63
CA ALA A 61 -7.32 4.48 -24.90
C ALA A 61 -6.94 5.54 -25.94
N THR A 62 -6.61 6.75 -25.47
CA THR A 62 -6.25 7.87 -26.35
C THR A 62 -4.76 7.92 -26.69
N GLU A 63 -3.91 7.32 -25.87
CA GLU A 63 -2.45 7.36 -26.02
C GLU A 63 -1.90 6.12 -26.72
N ASN A 64 -2.42 4.94 -26.39
CA ASN A 64 -1.94 3.66 -26.89
C ASN A 64 -3.05 2.60 -26.85
N LEU A 65 -3.67 2.35 -28.00
CA LEU A 65 -4.77 1.40 -28.14
C LEU A 65 -4.39 -0.02 -27.73
N THR A 66 -3.15 -0.47 -27.97
CA THR A 66 -2.69 -1.80 -27.58
C THR A 66 -2.60 -1.94 -26.06
N LYS A 67 -2.13 -0.91 -25.34
CA LYS A 67 -2.13 -0.91 -23.88
C LYS A 67 -3.55 -0.88 -23.31
N SER A 68 -4.42 -0.07 -23.92
CA SER A 68 -5.84 -0.04 -23.55
C SER A 68 -6.50 -1.42 -23.70
N GLN A 69 -6.21 -2.13 -24.80
CA GLN A 69 -6.65 -3.51 -25.01
C GLN A 69 -6.11 -4.47 -23.96
N ASP A 70 -4.85 -4.35 -23.55
CA ASP A 70 -4.27 -5.16 -22.48
C ASP A 70 -4.99 -4.94 -21.13
N HIS A 71 -5.30 -3.69 -20.78
CA HIS A 71 -6.12 -3.38 -19.60
C HIS A 71 -7.55 -3.94 -19.72
N TYR A 72 -8.17 -3.91 -20.90
CA TYR A 72 -9.45 -4.57 -21.12
C TYR A 72 -9.35 -6.09 -20.92
N SER A 73 -8.30 -6.73 -21.40
CA SER A 73 -8.08 -8.18 -21.17
C SER A 73 -7.91 -8.50 -19.68
N LYS A 74 -7.16 -7.68 -18.93
CA LYS A 74 -7.03 -7.81 -17.47
C LYS A 74 -8.37 -7.61 -16.76
N LEU A 75 -9.17 -6.65 -17.22
CA LEU A 75 -10.53 -6.41 -16.70
C LEU A 75 -11.43 -7.63 -16.90
N ILE A 76 -11.46 -8.22 -18.11
CA ILE A 76 -12.24 -9.43 -18.37
C ILE A 76 -11.79 -10.57 -17.47
N LYS A 77 -10.48 -10.78 -17.33
CA LYS A 77 -9.95 -11.79 -16.41
C LYS A 77 -10.42 -11.55 -14.96
N ASN A 78 -10.40 -10.31 -14.48
CA ASN A 78 -10.86 -10.01 -13.12
C ASN A 78 -12.38 -10.25 -12.97
N LEU A 79 -13.18 -10.04 -14.03
CA LEU A 79 -14.60 -10.40 -14.03
C LEU A 79 -14.81 -11.92 -14.02
N ASP A 80 -14.01 -12.67 -14.77
CA ASP A 80 -14.03 -14.13 -14.73
C ASP A 80 -13.68 -14.63 -13.31
N ASP A 81 -12.63 -14.08 -12.70
CA ASP A 81 -12.23 -14.40 -11.32
C ASP A 81 -13.36 -14.10 -10.31
N ILE A 82 -14.16 -13.05 -10.55
CA ILE A 82 -15.36 -12.75 -9.76
C ILE A 82 -16.43 -13.82 -9.96
N ILE A 83 -16.78 -14.13 -11.21
CA ILE A 83 -17.84 -15.10 -11.55
C ILE A 83 -17.49 -16.49 -11.02
N ASP A 84 -16.22 -16.90 -11.10
CA ASP A 84 -15.76 -18.19 -10.58
C ASP A 84 -15.80 -18.24 -9.04
N SER A 85 -15.66 -17.09 -8.36
CA SER A 85 -15.80 -16.98 -6.91
C SER A 85 -17.26 -17.00 -6.42
N GLU A 86 -18.25 -16.83 -7.32
CA GLU A 86 -19.66 -16.55 -6.98
C GLU A 86 -20.56 -17.78 -6.72
N ASN A 87 -20.03 -19.01 -6.67
CA ASN A 87 -20.90 -20.18 -6.48
C ASN A 87 -21.58 -20.30 -5.09
N ASP A 88 -21.27 -19.44 -4.11
CA ASP A 88 -21.94 -19.44 -2.78
C ASP A 88 -22.09 -18.05 -2.12
N PHE A 89 -21.95 -16.93 -2.87
CA PHE A 89 -21.95 -15.59 -2.28
C PHE A 89 -23.33 -14.91 -2.31
N GLU A 90 -24.00 -14.82 -1.17
CA GLU A 90 -25.21 -14.00 -1.02
C GLU A 90 -24.82 -12.53 -0.87
N ILE A 91 -24.94 -11.73 -1.93
CA ILE A 91 -24.69 -10.28 -1.89
C ILE A 91 -25.74 -9.61 -0.98
N SER A 92 -25.43 -9.49 0.31
CA SER A 92 -26.23 -8.75 1.27
C SER A 92 -25.47 -7.52 1.74
N SER A 93 -26.13 -6.35 1.75
CA SER A 93 -25.51 -5.08 2.11
C SER A 93 -24.85 -5.09 3.51
N TYR A 94 -25.38 -5.92 4.41
CA TYR A 94 -24.90 -6.04 5.79
C TYR A 94 -23.51 -6.66 5.92
N GLN A 95 -23.09 -7.50 4.97
CA GLN A 95 -21.72 -8.03 4.96
C GLN A 95 -20.69 -6.92 4.64
N PHE A 96 -21.13 -5.85 3.98
CA PHE A 96 -20.27 -4.73 3.58
C PHE A 96 -20.23 -3.60 4.61
N ASP A 97 -21.15 -3.56 5.58
CA ASP A 97 -21.11 -2.66 6.74
C ASP A 97 -20.35 -3.29 7.94
N ASN A 98 -19.35 -4.10 7.63
CA ASN A 98 -18.52 -4.77 8.63
C ASN A 98 -17.15 -4.08 8.70
N SER A 99 -16.78 -3.59 9.89
CA SER A 99 -15.50 -2.90 10.11
C SER A 99 -14.30 -3.77 9.78
N THR A 100 -14.38 -5.07 10.05
CA THR A 100 -13.33 -6.05 9.75
C THR A 100 -13.20 -6.28 8.25
N VAL A 101 -14.32 -6.50 7.54
CA VAL A 101 -14.32 -6.66 6.06
C VAL A 101 -13.68 -5.45 5.38
N ASN A 102 -14.07 -4.24 5.77
CA ASN A 102 -13.54 -3.01 5.19
C ASN A 102 -12.07 -2.78 5.54
N ALA A 103 -11.64 -3.14 6.75
CA ALA A 103 -10.24 -3.09 7.13
C ALA A 103 -9.40 -4.10 6.31
N LEU A 104 -9.91 -5.31 6.07
CA LEU A 104 -9.25 -6.32 5.23
C LEU A 104 -9.18 -5.88 3.76
N LEU A 105 -10.27 -5.32 3.21
CA LEU A 105 -10.25 -4.70 1.89
C LEU A 105 -9.16 -3.63 1.79
N PHE A 106 -9.11 -2.74 2.78
CA PHE A 106 -8.10 -1.69 2.81
C PHE A 106 -6.67 -2.26 2.87
N ALA A 107 -6.42 -3.29 3.68
CA ALA A 107 -5.14 -3.99 3.70
C ALA A 107 -4.78 -4.60 2.33
N ASN A 108 -5.75 -5.26 1.67
CA ASN A 108 -5.55 -5.83 0.34
C ASN A 108 -5.20 -4.75 -0.70
N LEU A 109 -5.79 -3.55 -0.61
CA LEU A 109 -5.41 -2.43 -1.48
C LEU A 109 -4.01 -1.92 -1.20
N MET A 110 -3.56 -1.88 0.07
CA MET A 110 -2.17 -1.55 0.40
C MET A 110 -1.20 -2.56 -0.21
N ASP A 111 -1.54 -3.85 -0.20
CA ASP A 111 -0.76 -4.86 -0.89
C ASP A 111 -0.74 -4.62 -2.41
N GLU A 112 -1.86 -4.24 -3.03
CA GLU A 112 -1.85 -3.87 -4.47
C GLU A 112 -0.99 -2.64 -4.77
N VAL A 113 -0.96 -1.64 -3.88
CA VAL A 113 -0.01 -0.51 -3.99
C VAL A 113 1.42 -1.04 -3.99
N LEU A 114 1.78 -1.86 -3.01
CA LEU A 114 3.13 -2.40 -2.84
C LEU A 114 3.57 -3.26 -4.01
N LYS A 115 2.73 -4.20 -4.47
CA LYS A 115 3.01 -5.08 -5.60
C LYS A 115 3.29 -4.29 -6.87
N ASN A 116 2.43 -3.32 -7.19
CA ASN A 116 2.59 -2.53 -8.41
C ASN A 116 3.73 -1.50 -8.30
N TYR A 117 3.94 -0.89 -7.13
CA TYR A 117 5.06 0.02 -6.92
C TYR A 117 6.39 -0.72 -7.05
N GLY A 118 6.59 -1.83 -6.34
CA GLY A 118 7.83 -2.60 -6.43
C GLY A 118 8.06 -3.17 -7.83
N ALA A 119 7.02 -3.71 -8.49
CA ALA A 119 7.13 -4.17 -9.86
C ALA A 119 7.58 -3.05 -10.82
N SER A 120 7.17 -1.81 -10.56
CA SER A 120 7.62 -0.65 -11.35
C SER A 120 9.12 -0.39 -11.27
N TYR A 121 9.81 -0.90 -10.25
CA TYR A 121 11.27 -0.87 -10.09
C TYR A 121 11.94 -2.23 -10.29
N GLY A 122 11.20 -3.23 -10.79
CA GLY A 122 11.72 -4.59 -11.03
C GLY A 122 11.84 -5.44 -9.76
N ILE A 123 11.16 -5.06 -8.67
CA ILE A 123 11.10 -5.84 -7.43
C ILE A 123 9.92 -6.79 -7.48
N LEU A 124 10.14 -8.04 -7.08
CA LEU A 124 9.11 -9.06 -7.06
C LEU A 124 7.98 -8.71 -6.06
N PRO A 125 6.71 -8.92 -6.42
CA PRO A 125 5.56 -8.68 -5.54
C PRO A 125 5.71 -9.29 -4.15
N SER A 126 6.23 -10.52 -4.06
CA SER A 126 6.40 -11.25 -2.79
C SER A 126 7.38 -10.59 -1.83
N VAL A 127 8.39 -9.87 -2.33
CA VAL A 127 9.35 -9.13 -1.50
C VAL A 127 8.67 -7.90 -0.91
N MET A 128 7.82 -7.23 -1.69
CA MET A 128 7.14 -6.02 -1.27
C MET A 128 6.06 -6.28 -0.23
N THR A 129 5.27 -7.36 -0.38
CA THR A 129 4.16 -7.66 0.54
C THR A 129 4.59 -8.50 1.74
N ASN A 130 5.81 -9.03 1.74
CA ASN A 130 6.27 -9.88 2.81
C ASN A 130 7.78 -9.72 3.06
N MET A 131 8.07 -9.07 4.18
CA MET A 131 9.42 -8.81 4.69
C MET A 131 10.27 -10.07 4.89
N SER A 132 9.67 -11.26 5.05
CA SER A 132 10.42 -12.51 5.21
C SER A 132 11.19 -12.92 3.95
N TYR A 133 10.72 -12.50 2.78
CA TYR A 133 11.40 -12.72 1.51
C TYR A 133 12.51 -11.70 1.26
N MET A 134 12.62 -10.65 2.08
CA MET A 134 13.64 -9.61 1.93
C MET A 134 15.01 -10.13 2.36
N SER A 135 15.90 -10.34 1.40
CA SER A 135 17.31 -10.65 1.65
C SER A 135 18.18 -9.39 1.66
N SER A 136 19.24 -9.38 2.48
CA SER A 136 20.25 -8.31 2.50
C SER A 136 20.86 -8.02 1.12
N THR A 137 20.95 -9.04 0.26
CA THR A 137 21.37 -8.90 -1.13
C THR A 137 20.36 -8.08 -1.94
N GLN A 138 19.06 -8.36 -1.83
CA GLN A 138 18.01 -7.64 -2.58
C GLN A 138 17.92 -6.16 -2.20
N MET A 139 18.18 -5.82 -0.93
CA MET A 139 18.29 -4.44 -0.46
C MET A 139 19.44 -3.67 -1.14
N SER A 140 20.50 -4.38 -1.55
CA SER A 140 21.67 -3.80 -2.19
C SER A 140 21.55 -3.71 -3.72
N THR A 141 20.71 -4.55 -4.34
CA THR A 141 20.54 -4.64 -5.81
C THR A 141 19.44 -3.75 -6.38
N VAL A 142 18.70 -3.00 -5.56
CA VAL A 142 17.83 -1.94 -6.09
C VAL A 142 18.73 -0.90 -6.73
N ASN A 143 18.82 -0.99 -8.05
CA ASN A 143 19.39 0.07 -8.87
C ASN A 143 18.71 1.35 -8.40
N LYS A 144 19.49 2.30 -7.86
CA LYS A 144 19.05 3.69 -7.58
C LYS A 144 18.70 4.45 -8.87
N SER A 145 18.08 3.78 -9.84
CA SER A 145 17.33 4.43 -10.89
C SER A 145 16.23 5.24 -10.21
N LYS A 146 16.37 6.56 -10.20
CA LYS A 146 15.34 7.49 -9.70
C LYS A 146 14.02 7.41 -10.47
N SER A 147 13.96 6.64 -11.55
CA SER A 147 12.76 6.49 -12.37
C SER A 147 12.26 5.05 -12.35
N PRO A 148 10.93 4.86 -12.27
CA PRO A 148 10.31 3.58 -12.56
C PRO A 148 10.76 3.04 -13.92
N LEU A 149 11.07 1.74 -13.96
CA LEU A 149 11.34 0.96 -15.16
C LEU A 149 10.05 0.67 -15.93
N ASP A 150 8.95 0.48 -15.20
CA ASP A 150 7.61 0.29 -15.76
C ASP A 150 6.68 1.43 -15.29
N THR A 151 6.43 2.38 -16.19
CA THR A 151 5.59 3.54 -15.91
C THR A 151 4.11 3.14 -15.72
N GLU A 152 3.65 2.06 -16.35
CA GLU A 152 2.26 1.60 -16.20
C GLU A 152 2.04 1.08 -14.78
N LYS A 153 2.92 0.20 -14.30
CA LYS A 153 2.86 -0.31 -12.92
C LYS A 153 2.97 0.80 -11.88
N TYR A 154 3.81 1.79 -12.13
CA TYR A 154 3.88 2.97 -11.29
C TYR A 154 2.54 3.75 -11.27
N MET A 155 1.91 3.98 -12.42
CA MET A 155 0.61 4.67 -12.47
C MET A 155 -0.51 3.87 -11.79
N ILE A 156 -0.56 2.55 -12.00
CA ILE A 156 -1.49 1.66 -11.30
C ILE A 156 -1.32 1.77 -9.78
N SER A 157 -0.08 1.78 -9.28
CA SER A 157 0.18 1.94 -7.84
C SER A 157 -0.36 3.26 -7.28
N LYS A 158 -0.31 4.34 -8.07
CA LYS A 158 -0.88 5.65 -7.69
C LYS A 158 -2.40 5.59 -7.61
N GLU A 159 -3.05 4.90 -8.54
CA GLU A 159 -4.52 4.77 -8.51
C GLU A 159 -4.98 3.92 -7.33
N TYR A 160 -4.29 2.82 -7.00
CA TYR A 160 -4.59 2.08 -5.78
C TYR A 160 -4.37 2.90 -4.50
N ALA A 161 -3.31 3.71 -4.44
CA ALA A 161 -3.05 4.54 -3.26
C ALA A 161 -4.15 5.61 -3.05
N LYS A 162 -4.63 6.23 -4.13
CA LYS A 162 -5.78 7.13 -4.08
C LYS A 162 -7.04 6.39 -3.63
N ARG A 163 -7.30 5.22 -4.21
CA ARG A 163 -8.50 4.44 -3.88
C ARG A 163 -8.51 4.00 -2.43
N ALA A 164 -7.38 3.57 -1.90
CA ALA A 164 -7.25 3.25 -0.49
C ALA A 164 -7.50 4.47 0.41
N PHE A 165 -7.03 5.66 0.04
CA PHE A 165 -7.35 6.88 0.77
C PHE A 165 -8.85 7.17 0.79
N GLU A 166 -9.54 7.00 -0.35
CA GLU A 166 -11.00 7.13 -0.40
C GLU A 166 -11.68 6.14 0.54
N ILE A 167 -11.31 4.85 0.51
CA ILE A 167 -11.90 3.82 1.39
C ILE A 167 -11.60 4.13 2.86
N TYR A 168 -10.39 4.59 3.18
CA TYR A 168 -10.07 5.04 4.52
C TYR A 168 -11.05 6.13 4.97
N ASP A 169 -11.18 7.20 4.19
CA ASP A 169 -11.96 8.38 4.56
C ASP A 169 -13.47 8.10 4.59
N SER A 170 -14.00 7.41 3.57
CA SER A 170 -15.45 7.17 3.44
C SER A 170 -15.95 5.97 4.23
N THR A 171 -15.09 5.00 4.51
CA THR A 171 -15.53 3.68 4.97
C THR A 171 -14.86 3.25 6.27
N LEU A 172 -13.57 3.48 6.47
CA LEU A 172 -12.94 3.14 7.77
C LEU A 172 -13.28 4.16 8.86
N ARG A 173 -13.33 5.45 8.52
CA ARG A 173 -13.63 6.52 9.48
C ARG A 173 -15.02 6.43 10.10
N ILE A 174 -15.99 5.80 9.45
CA ILE A 174 -17.35 5.66 10.00
C ILE A 174 -17.37 4.80 11.28
N PHE A 175 -16.38 3.93 11.44
CA PHE A 175 -16.20 3.06 12.60
C PHE A 175 -15.31 3.68 13.69
N GLU A 176 -14.97 4.97 13.57
CA GLU A 176 -14.20 5.69 14.58
C GLU A 176 -14.94 5.73 15.92
N ASN A 177 -14.20 5.43 16.98
CA ASN A 177 -14.60 5.58 18.35
C ASN A 177 -13.40 5.98 19.20
N LYS A 178 -13.63 6.23 20.49
CA LYS A 178 -12.58 6.71 21.41
C LYS A 178 -11.36 5.80 21.50
N ASN A 179 -11.53 4.49 21.26
CA ASN A 179 -10.46 3.50 21.44
C ASN A 179 -9.57 3.38 20.21
N ASN A 180 -10.13 3.54 19.00
CA ASN A 180 -9.38 3.38 17.74
C ASN A 180 -9.02 4.71 17.06
N LYS A 181 -9.51 5.85 17.58
CA LYS A 181 -9.29 7.19 17.00
C LYS A 181 -7.83 7.47 16.67
N ASN A 182 -6.92 7.24 17.63
CA ASN A 182 -5.50 7.54 17.44
C ASN A 182 -4.90 6.68 16.31
N SER A 183 -5.23 5.40 16.27
CA SER A 183 -4.77 4.49 15.22
C SER A 183 -5.32 4.90 13.85
N LEU A 184 -6.60 5.27 13.76
CA LEU A 184 -7.20 5.78 12.53
C LEU A 184 -6.55 7.10 12.08
N ASP A 185 -6.31 8.04 13.00
CA ASP A 185 -5.65 9.31 12.68
C ASP A 185 -4.21 9.05 12.17
N ASN A 186 -3.49 8.08 12.73
CA ASN A 186 -2.17 7.66 12.25
C ASN A 186 -2.22 7.05 10.84
N ILE A 187 -3.20 6.17 10.55
CA ILE A 187 -3.38 5.61 9.19
C ILE A 187 -3.57 6.72 8.17
N GLY A 188 -4.37 7.74 8.47
CA GLY A 188 -4.59 8.88 7.57
C GLY A 188 -3.32 9.70 7.30
N LYS A 189 -2.51 9.90 8.33
CA LYS A 189 -1.19 10.54 8.20
C LYS A 189 -0.25 9.70 7.33
N ASP A 190 -0.13 8.40 7.62
CA ASP A 190 0.78 7.50 6.90
C ASP A 190 0.34 7.29 5.44
N LEU A 191 -0.97 7.30 5.15
CA LEU A 191 -1.49 7.32 3.78
C LEU A 191 -1.11 8.59 3.02
N THR A 192 -1.19 9.74 3.69
CA THR A 192 -0.78 11.02 3.09
C THR A 192 0.71 11.00 2.77
N GLU A 193 1.53 10.47 3.70
CA GLU A 193 2.97 10.27 3.50
C GLU A 193 3.26 9.28 2.37
N LEU A 194 2.53 8.16 2.29
CA LEU A 194 2.63 7.16 1.25
C LEU A 194 2.37 7.78 -0.13
N ILE A 195 1.26 8.48 -0.30
CA ILE A 195 0.89 9.13 -1.58
C ILE A 195 1.95 10.14 -2.00
N ASN A 196 2.43 10.97 -1.06
CA ASN A 196 3.49 11.93 -1.33
C ASN A 196 4.79 11.24 -1.73
N SER A 197 5.17 10.16 -1.04
CA SER A 197 6.39 9.40 -1.33
C SER A 197 6.31 8.69 -2.68
N ILE A 198 5.16 8.10 -3.02
CA ILE A 198 4.91 7.53 -4.35
C ILE A 198 5.09 8.62 -5.40
N ASN A 199 4.44 9.78 -5.25
CA ASN A 199 4.54 10.90 -6.19
C ASN A 199 5.98 11.43 -6.36
N ASN A 200 6.77 11.38 -5.28
CA ASN A 200 8.18 11.79 -5.26
C ASN A 200 9.13 10.68 -5.73
N ARG A 201 8.62 9.52 -6.15
CA ARG A 201 9.42 8.38 -6.63
C ARG A 201 10.44 7.91 -5.58
N THR A 202 10.02 7.90 -4.32
CA THR A 202 10.83 7.41 -3.20
C THR A 202 11.24 5.94 -3.40
N ASP A 203 12.32 5.50 -2.77
CA ASP A 203 12.78 4.12 -2.86
C ASP A 203 11.66 3.12 -2.51
N PRO A 204 11.51 2.01 -3.26
CA PRO A 204 10.46 1.02 -2.98
C PRO A 204 10.48 0.46 -1.56
N PHE A 205 11.65 0.33 -0.92
CA PHE A 205 11.71 -0.18 0.45
C PHE A 205 11.27 0.86 1.47
N ASP A 206 11.45 2.15 1.19
CA ASP A 206 10.86 3.22 2.01
C ASP A 206 9.32 3.20 1.86
N ILE A 207 8.80 3.02 0.65
CA ILE A 207 7.35 2.84 0.40
C ILE A 207 6.80 1.65 1.17
N MET A 208 7.51 0.52 1.10
CA MET A 208 7.18 -0.70 1.84
C MET A 208 7.21 -0.48 3.35
N SER A 209 8.18 0.28 3.86
CA SER A 209 8.30 0.62 5.27
C SER A 209 7.10 1.42 5.76
N ILE A 210 6.65 2.43 5.01
CA ILE A 210 5.45 3.20 5.37
C ILE A 210 4.24 2.28 5.56
N VAL A 211 4.04 1.32 4.65
CA VAL A 211 2.91 0.40 4.72
C VAL A 211 3.06 -0.61 5.85
N HIS A 212 4.19 -1.32 5.95
CA HIS A 212 4.36 -2.41 6.91
C HIS A 212 4.61 -1.96 8.35
N ILE A 213 5.18 -0.77 8.56
CA ILE A 213 5.52 -0.24 9.89
C ILE A 213 4.52 0.82 10.35
N GLY A 214 3.99 1.63 9.43
CA GLY A 214 2.99 2.65 9.73
C GLY A 214 1.57 2.12 9.63
N ILE A 215 1.14 1.82 8.40
CA ILE A 215 -0.27 1.59 8.10
C ILE A 215 -0.78 0.28 8.70
N HIS A 216 -0.13 -0.85 8.41
CA HIS A 216 -0.63 -2.17 8.79
C HIS A 216 -0.74 -2.38 10.33
N PRO A 217 0.26 -1.99 11.16
CA PRO A 217 0.12 -2.13 12.61
C PRO A 217 -0.97 -1.24 13.22
N ASN A 218 -1.15 -0.02 12.70
CA ASN A 218 -2.25 0.84 13.14
C ASN A 218 -3.61 0.26 12.72
N LEU A 219 -3.71 -0.36 11.54
CA LEU A 219 -4.91 -1.05 11.08
C LEU A 219 -5.25 -2.26 11.96
N GLN A 220 -4.25 -3.10 12.29
CA GLN A 220 -4.39 -4.19 13.26
C GLN A 220 -4.95 -3.67 14.59
N THR A 221 -4.36 -2.60 15.10
CA THR A 221 -4.77 -2.01 16.38
C THR A 221 -6.18 -1.42 16.32
N ALA A 222 -6.52 -0.73 15.23
CA ALA A 222 -7.80 -0.02 15.10
C ALA A 222 -9.00 -0.99 15.01
N PHE A 223 -8.81 -2.14 14.37
CA PHE A 223 -9.87 -3.09 14.05
C PHE A 223 -9.67 -4.47 14.69
N ASN A 224 -8.67 -4.61 15.56
CA ASN A 224 -8.33 -5.86 16.24
C ASN A 224 -8.12 -7.04 15.27
N LEU A 225 -7.42 -6.79 14.16
CA LEU A 225 -7.17 -7.80 13.14
C LEU A 225 -6.09 -8.79 13.59
N THR A 226 -6.31 -10.07 13.32
CA THR A 226 -5.34 -11.15 13.56
C THR A 226 -4.55 -11.46 12.30
N LEU A 227 -3.35 -12.00 12.50
CA LEU A 227 -2.45 -12.43 11.42
C LEU A 227 -2.51 -13.94 11.24
N ASN A 228 -2.36 -14.40 10.01
CA ASN A 228 -2.10 -15.82 9.74
C ASN A 228 -0.66 -16.15 10.21
N SER A 229 -0.56 -17.11 11.14
CA SER A 229 0.70 -17.66 11.67
C SER A 229 1.24 -18.79 10.82
#